data_AF-A0A852T8G9-F1
#
_entry.id   AF-A0A852T8G9-F1
#
_cell.length_a   1.000
_cell.length_b   1.000
_cell.length_c   1.000
_cell.angle_alpha   90.00
_cell.angle_beta   90.00
_cell.angle_gamma   90.00
#
_symmetry.space_group_name_H-M   'P 1'
#
loop_
_entity.id
_entity.type
_entity.pdbx_description
1 polymer ?
#
loop_
_entity_poly.entity_id
_entity_poly.type
_entity_poly.pdbx_seq_one_letter_code
_entity_poly.pdbx_strand_id
1 'polypeptide(L)' 'MAKYGGKFKLMLVREYQEGKLGYNPLAEKYGMKSSAQLKRWVKVYEKFGAEGLVRKKHKETYSVPIQA' A
#
# COMPACT_ATOMS: atom_id res chain seq x y z
N MET A 1 -1.83 -12.08 -6.56
CA MET A 1 -2.45 -11.83 -5.23
C MET A 1 -1.88 -10.55 -4.61
N ALA A 2 -2.72 -9.73 -3.96
CA ALA A 2 -2.20 -8.70 -3.07
C ALA A 2 -1.71 -9.41 -1.79
N LYS A 3 -0.39 -9.49 -1.61
CA LYS A 3 0.26 -10.12 -0.45
C LYS A 3 -0.18 -9.53 0.90
N TYR A 4 -0.79 -8.33 0.87
CA TYR A 4 -1.31 -7.61 2.02
C TYR A 4 -2.72 -7.08 1.74
N GLY A 5 -3.68 -7.41 2.60
CA GLY A 5 -5.05 -6.92 2.52
C GLY A 5 -5.15 -5.41 2.77
N GLY A 6 -6.19 -4.75 2.24
CA GLY A 6 -6.37 -3.30 2.38
C GLY A 6 -6.42 -2.83 3.84
N LYS A 7 -7.07 -3.61 4.71
CA LYS A 7 -7.13 -3.36 6.16
C LYS A 7 -5.75 -3.32 6.82
N PHE A 8 -4.85 -4.22 6.42
CA PHE A 8 -3.49 -4.28 6.97
C PHE A 8 -2.66 -3.05 6.59
N LYS A 9 -2.75 -2.60 5.33
CA LYS A 9 -2.09 -1.36 4.90
C LYS A 9 -2.58 -0.14 5.68
N LEU A 10 -3.89 -0.05 5.89
CA LEU A 10 -4.53 1.01 6.67
C LEU A 10 -4.07 1.03 8.12
N MET A 11 -4.00 -0.15 8.76
CA MET A 11 -3.51 -0.30 10.13
C MET A 11 -2.08 0.22 10.27
N LEU A 12 -1.18 -0.14 9.35
CA LEU A 12 0.20 0.34 9.38
C LEU A 12 0.34 1.85 9.18
N VAL A 13 -0.43 2.44 8.26
CA VAL A 13 -0.38 3.88 8.04
C VAL A 13 -0.94 4.65 9.25
N ARG A 14 -1.97 4.12 9.91
CA ARG A 14 -2.48 4.71 11.17
C ARG A 14 -1.47 4.64 12.31
N GLU A 15 -0.84 3.49 12.53
CA GLU A 15 0.23 3.35 13.54
C GLU A 15 1.38 4.34 13.30
N TYR A 16 1.73 4.56 12.03
CA TYR A 16 2.71 5.58 11.67
C TYR A 16 2.23 7.01 11.98
N GLN A 17 0.97 7.34 11.68
CA GLN A 17 0.38 8.65 11.98
C GLN A 17 0.20 8.92 13.47
N GLU A 18 -0.04 7.89 14.28
CA GLU A 18 -0.05 8.00 15.74
C GLU A 18 1.34 8.34 16.32
N GLY A 19 2.39 8.34 15.49
CA GLY A 19 3.73 8.79 15.88
C GLY A 19 4.49 7.79 16.75
N LYS A 20 3.99 6.55 16.89
CA LYS A 20 4.59 5.56 17.79
C LYS A 20 5.93 5.03 17.30
N LEU A 21 6.11 4.92 15.98
CA LEU A 21 7.30 4.34 15.35
C LEU A 21 7.60 4.97 13.99
N GLY A 22 8.88 5.16 13.67
CA GLY A 22 9.34 5.54 12.34
C GLY A 22 9.20 4.41 11.30
N TYR A 23 9.47 4.72 10.03
CA TYR A 23 9.26 3.77 8.92
C TYR A 23 10.03 2.45 9.04
N ASN A 24 11.30 2.47 9.48
CA ASN A 24 12.13 1.28 9.64
C ASN A 24 11.68 0.39 10.80
N PRO A 25 11.56 0.89 12.05
CA PRO A 25 11.15 0.05 13.17
C PRO A 25 9.71 -0.47 13.01
N LEU A 26 8.83 0.30 12.35
CA LEU A 26 7.49 -0.19 12.02
C LEU A 26 7.54 -1.30 10.97
N ALA A 27 8.38 -1.18 9.93
CA ALA A 27 8.55 -2.23 8.94
C ALA A 27 9.08 -3.54 9.56
N GLU A 28 10.09 -3.46 10.43
CA GLU A 28 10.65 -4.62 11.13
C GLU A 28 9.64 -5.30 12.05
N LYS A 29 8.89 -4.52 12.84
CA LYS A 29 7.81 -5.02 13.73
C LYS A 29 6.78 -5.88 12.99
N TYR A 30 6.48 -5.54 11.75
CA TYR A 30 5.51 -6.25 10.91
C TYR A 30 6.16 -7.20 9.88
N GLY A 31 7.47 -7.48 10.00
CA GLY A 31 8.18 -8.42 9.11
C GLY A 31 8.29 -7.97 7.65
N MET A 32 8.23 -6.66 7.40
CA MET A 32 8.39 -6.12 6.06
C MET A 32 9.85 -6.03 5.66
N LYS A 33 10.15 -6.57 4.48
CA LYS A 33 11.50 -6.52 3.90
C LYS A 33 11.98 -5.09 3.58
N SER A 34 11.08 -4.12 3.43
CA SER A 34 11.47 -2.75 3.10
C SER A 34 10.45 -1.72 3.58
N SER A 35 10.96 -0.66 4.21
CA SER A 35 10.21 0.52 4.61
C SER A 35 9.77 1.39 3.44
N ALA A 36 10.32 1.18 2.24
CA ALA A 36 9.89 1.89 1.01
C ALA A 36 8.43 1.60 0.66
N GLN A 37 7.97 0.36 0.90
CA GLN A 37 6.58 -0.04 0.69
C GLN A 37 5.63 0.77 1.61
N LEU A 38 6.02 0.90 2.87
CA LEU A 38 5.29 1.65 3.89
C LEU A 38 5.26 3.15 3.56
N LYS A 39 6.39 3.76 3.18
CA LYS A 39 6.44 5.16 2.72
C LYS A 39 5.47 5.42 1.58
N ARG A 40 5.38 4.51 0.61
CA ARG A 40 4.44 4.63 -0.51
C ARG A 40 2.99 4.61 -0.05
N TRP A 41 2.65 3.76 0.92
CA TRP A 41 1.30 3.69 1.48
C TRP A 41 0.94 4.95 2.26
N VAL A 42 1.85 5.45 3.09
CA VAL A 42 1.66 6.72 3.81
C VAL A 42 1.41 7.86 2.83
N LYS A 43 2.26 8.01 1.79
CA LYS A 43 2.09 9.07 0.78
C LYS A 43 0.77 8.97 0.01
N VAL A 44 0.31 7.74 -0.28
CA VAL A 44 -0.98 7.52 -0.92
C VAL A 44 -2.13 7.89 0.01
N TYR A 45 -2.01 7.56 1.30
CA TYR A 45 -3.00 7.90 2.30
C TYR A 45 -3.07 9.42 2.57
N GLU A 46 -1.94 10.11 2.62
CA GLU A 46 -1.90 11.57 2.76
C GLU A 46 -2.58 12.28 1.57
N LYS A 47 -2.49 11.70 0.36
CA LYS A 47 -3.03 12.29 -0.85
C LYS A 47 -4.49 11.91 -1.15
N PHE A 48 -4.89 10.69 -0.81
CA PHE A 48 -6.17 10.08 -1.23
C PHE A 48 -6.94 9.42 -0.08
N GLY A 49 -6.47 9.57 1.17
CA GLY A 49 -7.07 8.93 2.33
C GLY A 49 -7.05 7.40 2.29
N ALA A 50 -7.95 6.79 3.07
CA ALA A 50 -8.12 5.35 3.14
C ALA A 50 -8.45 4.72 1.78
N GLU A 51 -9.22 5.42 0.95
CA GLU A 51 -9.67 4.96 -0.36
C GLU A 51 -8.50 4.75 -1.33
N GLY A 52 -7.45 5.57 -1.24
CA GLY A 52 -6.22 5.41 -2.01
C GLY A 52 -5.47 4.11 -1.75
N LEU A 53 -5.56 3.58 -0.52
CA LEU A 53 -4.95 2.29 -0.15
C LEU A 53 -5.77 1.09 -0.62
N VAL A 54 -7.07 1.30 -0.86
CA VAL A 54 -8.04 0.25 -1.18
C VAL A 54 -7.99 -0.14 -2.67
N ARG A 55 -7.39 0.65 -3.57
CA ARG A 55 -7.49 0.36 -5.02
C ARG A 55 -6.25 0.67 -5.84
N LYS A 56 -5.70 -0.37 -6.48
CA LYS A 56 -5.47 -0.44 -7.94
C LYS A 56 -5.43 -1.91 -8.36
N LYS A 57 -6.61 -2.54 -8.48
CA LYS A 57 -6.80 -3.63 -9.43
C LYS A 57 -7.31 -2.99 -10.71
N HIS A 58 -6.40 -2.66 -11.62
CA HIS A 58 -6.68 -2.65 -13.04
C HIS A 58 -5.34 -2.83 -13.73
N LYS A 59 -4.96 -4.10 -13.93
CA LYS A 59 -4.27 -4.44 -15.16
C LYS A 59 -5.41 -4.66 -16.15
N GLU A 60 -5.88 -3.59 -16.78
CA GLU A 60 -6.50 -3.77 -18.09
C GLU A 60 -5.39 -4.33 -18.97
N THR A 61 -5.42 -5.64 -19.11
CA THR A 61 -4.63 -6.32 -20.11
C THR A 61 -5.23 -5.86 -21.41
N TYR A 62 -4.43 -5.12 -22.17
CA TYR A 62 -4.72 -4.65 -23.50
C TYR A 62 -5.03 -5.89 -24.36
N SER A 63 -6.30 -6.27 -24.47
CA SER A 63 -6.73 -7.22 -25.49
C SER A 63 -6.72 -6.44 -26.80
N VAL A 64 -5.56 -6.40 -27.47
CA VAL A 64 -5.49 -6.03 -28.88
C VAL A 64 -6.33 -7.06 -29.66
N PRO A 65 -7.44 -6.67 -30.31
CA PRO A 65 -8.07 -7.56 -31.26
C PRO A 65 -7.15 -7.64 -32.48
N ILE A 66 -6.57 -8.82 -32.70
CA ILE A 66 -5.94 -9.19 -33.96
C ILE A 66 -7.07 -9.28 -34.99
N GLN A 67 -7.14 -8.30 -35.89
CA GLN A 67 -8.04 -8.34 -37.04
C GLN A 67 -7.34 -9.11 -38.18
N ALA A 68 -8.09 -10.01 -38.79
CA ALA A 68 -7.68 -10.89 -39.88
C ALA A 68 -7.73 -10.18 -41.24
#